data_AF-A0A699TNX5-F1
#
_entry.id   AF-A0A699TNX5-F1
#
_cell.length_a   1.000
_cell.length_b   1.000
_cell.length_c   1.000
_cell.angle_alpha   90.00
_cell.angle_beta   90.00
_cell.angle_gamma   90.00
#
_symmetry.space_group_name_H-M   'P 1'
#
loop_
_entity.id
_entity.type
_entity.pdbx_description
1 polymer ?
#
loop_
_entity_poly.entity_id
_entity_poly.type
_entity_poly.pdbx_seq_one_letter_code
_entity_poly.pdbx_strand_id
1 'polypeptide(L)'
;KKYPTLIGEDCNEPSWSIELPGLPLLRSRDLPSFVLPSNPYSFVLDLFKEEIERLNSVDNPIVLVNTVDALEEEALKDIEGKLKLIAVGPLLPSAFLDGINSADKAFGGDLFESSKDYLEWMNTKPEGSIVYISFGSLLVFSKKQKEAMA
;
A
#
# COMPACT_ATOMS: atom_id res chain seq x y z
N LYS A 1 -14.26 -1.86 -22.42
CA LYS A 1 -14.96 -0.66 -21.90
C LYS A 1 -13.91 0.26 -21.28
N LYS A 2 -13.95 1.58 -21.50
CA LYS A 2 -12.97 2.51 -20.90
C LYS A 2 -13.24 2.63 -19.39
N TYR A 3 -12.20 2.50 -18.55
CA TYR A 3 -12.27 2.54 -17.07
C TYR A 3 -13.09 3.69 -16.44
N PRO A 4 -13.16 4.92 -16.99
CA PRO A 4 -13.95 6.01 -16.39
C PRO A 4 -15.46 5.74 -16.31
N THR A 5 -15.96 4.68 -16.96
CA THR A 5 -17.39 4.32 -16.97
C THR A 5 -17.78 3.24 -15.96
N LEU A 6 -16.83 2.68 -15.22
CA LEU A 6 -17.09 1.58 -14.29
C LEU A 6 -17.37 2.04 -12.85
N ILE A 7 -16.84 3.20 -12.45
CA ILE A 7 -17.00 3.78 -11.11
C ILE A 7 -17.65 5.15 -11.28
N GLY A 8 -18.97 5.20 -11.14
CA GLY A 8 -19.78 6.41 -11.30
C GLY A 8 -20.16 7.06 -9.97
N GLU A 9 -21.05 8.05 -10.01
CA GLU A 9 -21.56 8.73 -8.80
C GLU A 9 -22.34 7.78 -7.86
N ASP A 10 -22.87 6.69 -8.41
CA ASP A 10 -23.58 5.62 -7.72
C ASP A 10 -22.67 4.77 -6.81
N CYS A 11 -21.34 4.89 -6.93
CA CYS A 11 -20.39 4.17 -6.07
C CYS A 11 -20.48 4.54 -4.58
N ASN A 12 -21.20 5.60 -4.24
CA ASN A 12 -21.48 5.97 -2.85
C ASN A 12 -22.65 5.19 -2.25
N GLU A 13 -23.45 4.49 -3.07
CA GLU A 13 -24.57 3.69 -2.59
C GLU A 13 -24.08 2.44 -1.84
N PRO A 14 -24.65 2.10 -0.67
CA PRO A 14 -24.21 0.94 0.11
C PRO A 14 -24.30 -0.41 -0.61
N SER A 15 -25.19 -0.52 -1.60
CA SER A 15 -25.40 -1.70 -2.44
C SER A 15 -24.47 -1.77 -3.65
N TRP A 16 -23.72 -0.70 -3.93
CA TRP A 16 -22.84 -0.66 -5.08
C TRP A 16 -21.68 -1.64 -4.93
N SER A 17 -21.40 -2.35 -6.01
CA SER A 17 -20.28 -3.29 -6.09
C SER A 17 -19.76 -3.41 -7.52
N ILE A 18 -18.52 -3.86 -7.63
CA ILE A 18 -17.84 -4.09 -8.91
C ILE A 18 -17.22 -5.49 -8.91
N GLU A 19 -17.38 -6.17 -10.02
CA GLU A 19 -16.73 -7.45 -10.29
C GLU A 19 -15.51 -7.18 -11.19
N LEU A 20 -14.33 -7.59 -10.72
CA LEU A 20 -13.08 -7.47 -11.46
C LEU A 20 -12.52 -8.88 -11.73
N PRO A 21 -11.96 -9.14 -12.92
CA PRO A 21 -11.38 -10.46 -13.21
C PRO A 21 -10.28 -10.83 -12.21
N GLY A 22 -10.38 -12.03 -11.62
CA GLY A 22 -9.41 -12.53 -10.64
C GLY A 22 -9.58 -12.00 -9.21
N LEU A 23 -10.60 -11.17 -8.95
CA LEU A 23 -10.84 -10.62 -7.61
C LEU A 23 -12.24 -10.98 -7.12
N PRO A 24 -12.43 -11.08 -5.78
CA PRO A 24 -13.76 -11.19 -5.21
C PRO A 24 -14.61 -9.96 -5.53
N LEU A 25 -15.93 -10.05 -5.34
CA LEU A 25 -16.82 -8.90 -5.49
C LEU A 25 -16.40 -7.78 -4.52
N LEU A 26 -16.07 -6.60 -5.07
CA LEU A 26 -15.57 -5.47 -4.29
C LEU A 26 -16.65 -4.41 -4.10
N ARG A 27 -16.67 -3.77 -2.94
CA ARG A 27 -17.44 -2.55 -2.67
C ARG A 27 -16.53 -1.34 -2.85
N SER A 28 -17.15 -0.15 -2.91
CA SER A 28 -16.44 1.12 -3.02
C SER A 28 -15.35 1.32 -1.96
N ARG A 29 -15.59 0.84 -0.72
CA ARG A 29 -14.62 0.91 0.38
C ARG A 29 -13.38 0.03 0.22
N ASP A 30 -13.46 -1.01 -0.62
CA ASP A 30 -12.39 -1.98 -0.85
C ASP A 30 -11.45 -1.50 -1.97
N LEU A 31 -11.86 -0.46 -2.71
CA LEU A 31 -11.08 0.13 -3.78
C LEU A 31 -10.09 1.17 -3.25
N PRO A 32 -8.97 1.40 -3.94
CA PRO A 32 -8.06 2.49 -3.60
C PRO A 32 -8.82 3.83 -3.61
N SER A 33 -8.73 4.60 -2.53
CA SER A 33 -9.60 5.77 -2.34
C SER A 33 -9.51 6.81 -3.47
N PHE A 34 -8.36 6.91 -4.15
CA PHE A 34 -8.13 7.82 -5.28
C PHE A 34 -8.86 7.41 -6.57
N VAL A 35 -9.43 6.20 -6.66
CA VAL A 35 -10.29 5.84 -7.80
C VAL A 35 -11.71 6.39 -7.67
N LEU A 36 -12.09 6.84 -6.48
CA LEU A 36 -13.42 7.36 -6.22
C LEU A 36 -13.53 8.83 -6.68
N PRO A 37 -14.62 9.22 -7.38
CA PRO A 37 -14.79 10.58 -7.90
C PRO A 37 -14.74 11.68 -6.83
N SER A 38 -15.09 11.35 -5.58
CA SER A 38 -15.11 12.27 -4.45
C SER A 38 -13.73 12.56 -3.84
N ASN A 39 -12.69 11.84 -4.25
CA ASN A 39 -11.36 11.96 -3.65
C ASN A 39 -10.58 13.17 -4.23
N PRO A 40 -10.03 14.06 -3.40
CA PRO A 40 -9.25 15.21 -3.87
C PRO A 40 -7.93 14.81 -4.56
N TYR A 41 -7.46 13.57 -4.38
CA TYR A 41 -6.26 13.02 -5.01
C TYR A 41 -6.56 12.13 -6.23
N SER A 42 -7.71 12.32 -6.89
CA SER A 42 -8.11 11.55 -8.06
C SER A 42 -7.12 11.61 -9.24
N PHE A 43 -6.28 12.65 -9.32
CA PHE A 43 -5.19 12.75 -10.30
C PHE A 43 -4.18 11.60 -10.22
N VAL A 44 -4.03 10.95 -9.05
CA VAL A 44 -3.16 9.78 -8.85
C VAL A 44 -3.56 8.64 -9.79
N LEU A 45 -4.86 8.50 -10.08
CA LEU A 45 -5.34 7.49 -11.02
C LEU A 45 -4.79 7.73 -12.44
N ASP A 46 -4.67 9.00 -12.87
CA ASP A 46 -4.14 9.30 -14.20
C ASP A 46 -2.63 9.02 -14.27
N LEU A 47 -1.88 9.30 -13.20
CA LEU A 47 -0.47 8.91 -13.10
C LEU A 47 -0.26 7.40 -13.22
N PHE A 48 -1.09 6.59 -12.56
CA PHE A 48 -1.02 5.14 -12.69
C PHE A 48 -1.40 4.64 -14.10
N LYS A 49 -2.37 5.27 -14.76
CA LYS A 49 -2.70 4.93 -16.15
C LYS A 49 -1.52 5.20 -17.07
N GLU A 50 -0.88 6.36 -16.95
CA GLU A 50 0.30 6.71 -17.75
C GLU A 50 1.44 5.70 -17.52
N GLU A 51 1.66 5.28 -16.28
CA GLU A 51 2.66 4.26 -15.96
C GLU A 51 2.33 2.89 -16.59
N ILE A 52 1.07 2.46 -16.53
CA ILE A 52 0.63 1.19 -17.14
C ILE A 52 0.74 1.25 -18.67
N GLU A 53 0.36 2.34 -19.31
CA GLU A 53 0.54 2.52 -20.75
C GLU A 53 2.01 2.49 -21.15
N ARG A 54 2.89 3.11 -20.34
CA ARG A 54 4.34 3.03 -20.53
C ARG A 54 4.85 1.59 -20.39
N LEU A 55 4.42 0.86 -19.37
CA LEU A 55 4.77 -0.55 -19.20
C LEU A 55 4.33 -1.39 -20.42
N ASN A 56 3.13 -1.16 -20.94
CA ASN A 56 2.60 -1.88 -22.11
C ASN A 56 3.37 -1.57 -23.41
N SER A 57 4.08 -0.45 -23.47
CA SER A 57 4.93 -0.08 -24.63
C SER A 57 6.32 -0.73 -24.63
N VAL A 58 6.71 -1.39 -23.53
CA VAL A 58 7.99 -2.07 -23.39
C VAL A 58 7.81 -3.55 -23.76
N ASP A 59 8.74 -4.11 -24.53
CA ASP A 59 8.75 -5.54 -24.81
C ASP A 59 9.13 -6.33 -23.55
N ASN A 60 8.21 -7.16 -23.06
CA ASN A 60 8.40 -8.06 -21.91
C ASN A 60 8.91 -7.34 -20.63
N PRO A 61 8.17 -6.36 -20.09
CA PRO A 61 8.60 -5.62 -18.90
C PRO A 61 8.68 -6.54 -17.68
N ILE A 62 9.69 -6.29 -16.84
CA ILE A 62 9.83 -6.92 -15.53
C ILE A 62 9.43 -5.88 -14.48
N VAL A 63 8.49 -6.25 -13.61
CA VAL A 63 8.03 -5.40 -12.51
C VAL A 63 8.45 -6.05 -11.20
N LEU A 64 9.25 -5.32 -10.42
CA LEU A 64 9.64 -5.74 -9.07
C LEU A 64 8.59 -5.27 -8.08
N VAL A 65 8.08 -6.17 -7.26
CA VAL A 65 7.02 -5.88 -6.29
C VAL A 65 7.55 -6.17 -4.89
N ASN A 66 7.42 -5.21 -3.98
CA ASN A 66 7.80 -5.38 -2.58
C ASN A 66 6.72 -6.18 -1.83
N THR A 67 6.69 -7.49 -2.10
CA THR A 67 5.83 -8.49 -1.49
C THR A 67 6.58 -9.81 -1.40
N VAL A 68 5.97 -10.83 -0.77
CA VAL A 68 6.45 -12.22 -0.80
C VAL A 68 5.37 -13.11 -1.39
N ASP A 69 5.76 -14.18 -2.08
CA ASP A 69 4.80 -15.09 -2.72
C ASP A 69 3.76 -15.62 -1.72
N ALA A 70 4.19 -15.96 -0.51
CA ALA A 70 3.30 -16.48 0.54
C ALA A 70 2.24 -15.47 1.03
N LEU A 71 2.39 -14.17 0.74
CA LEU A 71 1.44 -13.13 1.14
C LEU A 71 0.38 -12.89 0.06
N GLU A 72 0.74 -12.97 -1.22
CA GLU A 72 -0.10 -12.57 -2.36
C GLU A 72 -0.09 -13.58 -3.50
N GLU A 73 -0.01 -14.88 -3.18
CA GLU A 73 0.15 -15.98 -4.14
C GLU A 73 -0.90 -15.94 -5.27
N GLU A 74 -2.18 -15.79 -4.92
CA GLU A 74 -3.29 -15.76 -5.89
C GLU A 74 -3.18 -14.54 -6.81
N ALA A 75 -2.90 -13.36 -6.25
CA ALA A 75 -2.78 -12.13 -7.02
C ALA A 75 -1.58 -12.16 -8.00
N LEU A 76 -0.45 -12.73 -7.58
CA LEU A 76 0.73 -12.90 -8.43
C LEU A 76 0.45 -13.86 -9.59
N LYS A 77 -0.23 -14.98 -9.32
CA LYS A 77 -0.64 -15.97 -10.34
C LYS A 77 -1.63 -15.40 -11.36
N ASP A 78 -2.60 -14.61 -10.92
CA ASP A 78 -3.63 -14.03 -11.80
C ASP A 78 -3.08 -13.00 -12.82
N ILE A 79 -1.89 -12.46 -12.53
CA ILE A 79 -1.17 -11.53 -13.40
C ILE A 79 -0.11 -12.27 -14.25
N GLU A 80 0.24 -13.51 -13.90
CA GLU A 80 1.17 -14.34 -14.66
C GLU A 80 0.71 -14.47 -16.12
N GLY A 81 1.64 -14.28 -17.05
CA GLY A 81 1.36 -14.27 -18.50
C GLY A 81 0.88 -12.92 -19.06
N LYS A 82 0.48 -11.94 -18.22
CA LYS A 82 0.22 -10.55 -18.66
C LYS A 82 1.44 -9.65 -18.43
N LEU A 83 2.04 -9.76 -17.24
CA LEU A 83 3.24 -9.04 -16.83
C LEU A 83 4.17 -9.99 -16.09
N LYS A 84 5.48 -9.81 -16.25
CA LYS A 84 6.46 -10.58 -15.47
C LYS A 84 6.67 -9.87 -14.13
N LEU A 85 5.97 -10.33 -13.10
CA LEU A 85 6.14 -9.86 -11.73
C LEU A 85 7.24 -10.66 -11.03
N ILE A 86 8.07 -9.99 -10.23
CA ILE A 86 9.04 -10.62 -9.33
C ILE A 86 8.82 -10.06 -7.93
N ALA A 87 8.38 -10.92 -7.01
CA ALA A 87 8.33 -10.62 -5.59
C ALA A 87 9.76 -10.51 -5.05
N VAL A 88 10.14 -9.35 -4.54
CA VAL A 88 11.49 -9.06 -4.00
C VAL A 88 11.47 -8.67 -2.53
N GLY A 89 10.31 -8.79 -1.89
CA GLY A 89 10.10 -8.38 -0.51
C GLY A 89 10.38 -9.48 0.53
N PRO A 90 10.17 -9.15 1.81
CA PRO A 90 9.97 -7.78 2.28
C PRO A 90 11.32 -7.04 2.28
N LEU A 91 11.35 -5.81 1.76
CA LEU A 91 12.55 -4.96 1.74
C LEU A 91 12.86 -4.37 3.13
N LEU A 92 12.98 -5.23 4.15
CA LEU A 92 13.47 -4.86 5.49
C LEU A 92 14.98 -5.14 5.58
N PRO A 93 15.72 -4.38 6.39
CA PRO A 93 17.16 -4.61 6.57
C PRO A 93 17.44 -6.05 7.02
N SER A 94 18.47 -6.66 6.46
CA SER A 94 18.82 -8.08 6.67
C SER A 94 18.99 -8.43 8.15
N ALA A 95 19.48 -7.50 8.98
CA ALA A 95 19.62 -7.72 10.42
C ALA A 95 18.29 -8.01 11.16
N PHE A 96 17.13 -7.68 10.57
CA PHE A 96 15.81 -7.96 11.14
C PHE A 96 15.11 -9.17 10.52
N LEU A 97 15.69 -9.81 9.51
CA LEU A 97 15.10 -10.92 8.78
C LEU A 97 15.98 -12.18 8.82
N ASP A 98 16.94 -12.28 7.91
CA ASP A 98 17.75 -13.47 7.67
C ASP A 98 19.13 -13.41 8.36
N GLY A 99 19.55 -12.23 8.83
CA GLY A 99 20.82 -12.00 9.48
C GLY A 99 22.05 -12.23 8.60
N ILE A 100 21.88 -12.42 7.28
CA ILE A 100 22.99 -12.68 6.34
C ILE A 100 23.97 -11.52 6.32
N ASN A 101 23.45 -10.30 6.31
CA ASN A 101 24.20 -9.06 6.43
C ASN A 101 23.86 -8.35 7.73
N SER A 102 24.56 -8.72 8.81
CA SER A 102 24.38 -8.09 10.12
C SER A 102 24.72 -6.59 10.17
N ALA A 103 25.40 -6.04 9.15
CA ALA A 103 25.71 -4.61 9.08
C ALA A 103 24.52 -3.79 8.56
N ASP A 104 23.59 -4.43 7.86
CA ASP A 104 22.37 -3.81 7.33
C ASP A 104 21.30 -3.73 8.42
N LYS A 105 21.35 -2.65 9.21
CA LYS A 105 20.53 -2.43 10.42
C LYS A 105 19.56 -1.26 10.31
N ALA A 106 19.55 -0.55 9.20
CA ALA A 106 18.85 0.74 9.11
C ALA A 106 18.06 0.85 7.82
N PHE A 107 16.89 1.48 7.94
CA PHE A 107 16.16 1.97 6.78
C PHE A 107 16.84 3.24 6.25
N GLY A 108 16.87 3.41 4.94
CA GLY A 108 17.35 4.62 4.28
C GLY A 108 16.19 5.50 3.80
N GLY A 109 16.47 6.76 3.49
CA GLY A 109 15.49 7.66 2.85
C GLY A 109 14.53 8.36 3.82
N ASP A 110 14.89 8.47 5.10
CA ASP A 110 14.08 9.21 6.08
C ASP A 110 13.96 10.69 5.70
N LEU A 111 12.73 11.14 5.51
CA LEU A 111 12.40 12.55 5.21
C LEU A 111 12.15 13.38 6.46
N PHE A 112 12.01 12.73 7.62
CA PHE A 112 11.68 13.35 8.90
C PHE A 112 12.70 12.96 9.95
N GLU A 113 13.09 13.93 10.78
CA GLU A 113 13.95 13.65 11.93
C GLU A 113 13.18 12.84 12.98
N SER A 114 13.87 11.86 13.57
CA SER A 114 13.33 11.03 14.65
C SER A 114 14.14 11.22 15.93
N SER A 115 13.45 11.35 17.07
CA SER A 115 14.06 11.20 18.40
C SER A 115 14.16 9.71 18.74
N LYS A 116 15.14 9.30 19.55
CA LYS A 116 15.27 7.93 20.06
C LYS A 116 14.81 7.77 21.52
N ASP A 117 14.36 8.85 22.15
CA ASP A 117 14.01 8.89 23.57
C ASP A 117 12.83 7.94 23.90
N TYR A 118 11.97 7.68 22.91
CA TYR A 118 10.85 6.75 23.08
C TYR A 118 11.31 5.31 23.29
N LEU A 119 12.46 4.90 22.77
CA LEU A 119 12.98 3.53 22.96
C LEU A 119 13.34 3.27 24.42
N GLU A 120 13.96 4.25 25.09
CA GLU A 120 14.27 4.17 26.52
C GLU A 120 12.99 4.05 27.36
N TRP A 121 11.97 4.86 27.02
CA TRP A 121 10.65 4.76 27.65
C TRP A 121 9.99 3.39 27.42
N MET A 122 10.05 2.86 26.19
CA MET A 122 9.46 1.56 25.85
C MET A 122 10.08 0.43 26.68
N ASN A 123 11.41 0.45 26.88
CA ASN A 123 12.13 -0.54 27.67
C ASN A 123 11.72 -0.56 29.16
N THR A 124 11.01 0.46 29.65
CA THR A 124 10.50 0.50 31.03
C THR A 124 9.12 -0.16 31.22
N LYS A 125 8.44 -0.55 30.14
CA LYS A 125 7.07 -1.07 30.18
C LYS A 125 7.05 -2.60 30.15
N PRO A 126 6.03 -3.24 30.73
CA PRO A 126 5.82 -4.68 30.57
C PRO A 126 5.69 -5.09 29.11
N GLU A 127 6.10 -6.31 28.81
CA GLU A 127 5.92 -6.89 27.47
C GLU A 127 4.44 -6.93 27.07
N GLY A 128 4.15 -6.56 25.83
CA GLY A 128 2.78 -6.53 25.29
C GLY A 128 1.87 -5.43 25.85
N SER A 129 2.38 -4.50 26.68
CA SER A 129 1.55 -3.43 27.27
C SER A 129 1.50 -2.13 26.46
N ILE A 130 2.25 -2.03 25.37
CA ILE A 130 2.35 -0.82 24.54
C ILE A 130 1.57 -1.02 23.25
N VAL A 131 0.75 -0.03 22.89
CA VAL A 131 0.08 0.03 21.59
C VAL A 131 0.82 1.03 20.70
N TYR A 132 1.35 0.57 19.57
CA TYR A 132 1.94 1.43 18.54
C TYR A 132 0.84 1.96 17.62
N ILE A 133 0.80 3.28 17.43
CA ILE A 133 -0.17 3.94 16.56
C ILE A 133 0.61 4.82 15.57
N SER A 134 0.45 4.54 14.27
CA SER A 134 1.03 5.33 13.18
C SER A 134 0.11 5.28 11.97
N PHE A 135 0.03 6.40 11.25
CA PHE A 135 -0.77 6.56 10.03
C PHE A 135 0.11 6.89 8.82
N GLY A 136 1.40 6.58 8.92
CA GLY A 136 2.39 6.95 7.92
C GLY A 136 2.65 8.46 7.87
N SER A 137 3.41 8.89 6.87
CA SER A 137 3.94 10.25 6.75
C SER A 137 3.05 11.22 5.96
N LEU A 138 2.05 10.72 5.21
CA LEU A 138 1.24 11.54 4.30
C LEU A 138 -0.10 11.98 4.91
N LEU A 139 -0.65 11.21 5.84
CA LEU A 139 -2.01 11.45 6.35
C LEU A 139 -2.04 12.61 7.35
N VAL A 140 -2.96 13.56 7.12
CA VAL A 140 -3.21 14.70 8.01
C VAL A 140 -4.64 14.64 8.53
N PHE A 141 -4.80 14.48 9.83
CA PHE A 141 -6.11 14.40 10.48
C PHE A 141 -6.72 15.77 10.78
N SER A 142 -8.04 15.84 10.66
CA SER A 142 -8.82 16.95 11.21
C SER A 142 -8.71 17.00 12.74
N LYS A 143 -8.97 18.17 13.33
CA LYS A 143 -8.98 18.33 14.79
C LYS A 143 -9.91 17.34 15.48
N LYS A 144 -11.13 17.15 14.95
CA LYS A 144 -12.13 16.23 15.49
C LYS A 144 -11.65 14.78 15.49
N GLN A 145 -10.94 14.34 14.46
CA GLN A 145 -10.39 12.98 14.40
C GLN A 145 -9.28 12.80 15.45
N LYS A 146 -8.40 13.78 15.60
CA LYS A 146 -7.35 13.76 16.64
C LYS A 146 -7.96 13.68 18.05
N GLU A 147 -9.00 14.45 18.32
CA GLU A 147 -9.73 14.44 19.60
C GLU A 147 -10.44 13.11 19.86
N ALA A 148 -11.01 12.47 18.83
CA ALA A 148 -11.68 11.18 18.99
C ALA A 148 -10.73 10.01 19.23
N MET A 149 -9.45 10.16 18.88
CA MET A 149 -8.41 9.15 19.06
C MET A 149 -7.63 9.30 20.38
N ALA A 150 -7.72 10.46 21.03
CA ALA A 150 -7.04 10.78 22.29
C ALA A 150 -7.85 10.25 23.50
#